data_AF-A0A1D1ZZT3-F1
#
_entry.id   AF-A0A1D1ZZT3-F1
#
_cell.length_a   1.000
_cell.length_b   1.000
_cell.length_c   1.000
_cell.angle_alpha   90.00
_cell.angle_beta   90.00
_cell.angle_gamma   90.00
#
_symmetry.space_group_name_H-M   'P 1'
#
loop_
_entity.id
_entity.type
_entity.pdbx_description
1 polymer ?
#
loop_
_entity_poly.entity_id
_entity_poly.type
_entity_poly.pdbx_seq_one_letter_code
_entity_poly.pdbx_strand_id
1 'polypeptide(L)'
;MGRAGIVPDGPAYTAAIAAAARLADWQRAWALLSDARRGGGAAPVRAWNGVICACSRAGRLDRAREAAARMRAAGVAPTAATYNALIGACRAPGQYATAREYEREMARAGLPADDFTLSALFGACAADGQWEAALDAMRAARATGRRPGVQAHNALLRTLAGGAQWRHARAVLEGMAGGEGPAPDAASFAALILALERGGKYEEAWEAYNQLQARGLKPTSDTLCALLRACEAGQQWERAIDLFNQLKAQAQAELPPSGMALRSILYSMPLLMHALPPSLVATARAAVESGRKTRALLD
;
A
#
# COMPACT_ATOMS: atom_id res chain seq x y z
N MET A 1 -21.54 -21.68 38.89
CA MET A 1 -22.41 -20.89 38.00
C MET A 1 -21.82 -20.93 36.61
N GLY A 2 -22.35 -21.80 35.74
CA GLY A 2 -21.88 -21.95 34.38
C GLY A 2 -22.18 -20.69 33.56
N ARG A 3 -21.17 -20.13 32.89
CA ARG A 3 -21.40 -19.14 31.85
C ARG A 3 -22.26 -19.81 30.80
N ALA A 4 -23.52 -19.38 30.67
CA ALA A 4 -24.37 -19.74 29.54
C ALA A 4 -23.60 -19.34 28.27
N GLY A 5 -23.02 -20.33 27.60
CA GLY A 5 -22.26 -20.13 26.38
C GLY A 5 -23.25 -19.69 25.31
N ILE A 6 -23.32 -18.39 25.06
CA ILE A 6 -24.01 -17.87 23.89
C ILE A 6 -23.29 -18.50 22.69
N VAL A 7 -23.93 -19.47 22.03
CA VAL A 7 -23.46 -19.99 20.75
C VAL A 7 -23.66 -18.85 19.75
N PRO A 8 -22.58 -18.23 19.24
CA PRO A 8 -22.72 -17.12 18.31
C PRO A 8 -23.44 -17.62 17.04
N ASP A 9 -24.36 -16.81 16.53
CA ASP A 9 -25.03 -17.12 15.28
C ASP A 9 -24.09 -16.90 14.06
N GLY A 10 -24.53 -17.36 12.88
CA GLY A 10 -23.76 -17.20 11.64
C GLY A 10 -23.33 -15.75 11.33
N PRO A 11 -24.21 -14.73 11.53
CA PRO A 11 -23.84 -13.32 11.43
C PRO A 11 -22.75 -12.88 12.41
N ALA A 12 -22.81 -13.29 13.68
CA ALA A 12 -21.80 -12.95 14.69
C ALA A 12 -20.42 -13.52 14.32
N TYR A 13 -20.35 -14.76 13.86
CA TYR A 13 -19.11 -15.35 13.36
C TYR A 13 -18.56 -14.58 12.15
N THR A 14 -19.42 -14.21 11.21
CA THR A 14 -19.00 -13.45 10.02
C THR A 14 -18.44 -12.08 10.40
N ALA A 15 -19.06 -11.39 11.36
CA ALA A 15 -18.58 -10.11 11.87
C ALA A 15 -17.23 -10.24 12.61
N ALA A 16 -17.09 -11.28 13.46
CA ALA A 16 -15.85 -11.55 14.18
C ALA A 16 -14.69 -11.90 13.23
N ILE A 17 -14.96 -12.72 12.21
CA ILE A 17 -13.96 -13.04 11.17
C ILE A 17 -13.59 -11.79 10.37
N ALA A 18 -14.56 -10.94 10.02
CA ALA A 18 -14.27 -9.67 9.34
C ALA A 18 -13.42 -8.73 10.21
N ALA A 19 -13.63 -8.71 11.53
CA ALA A 19 -12.78 -7.97 12.47
C ALA A 19 -11.36 -8.54 12.51
N ALA A 20 -11.20 -9.86 12.64
CA ALA A 20 -9.89 -10.52 12.58
C ALA A 20 -9.17 -10.25 11.25
N ALA A 21 -9.92 -10.21 10.14
CA ALA A 21 -9.39 -9.87 8.82
C ALA A 21 -8.88 -8.42 8.71
N ARG A 22 -9.43 -7.47 9.47
CA ARG A 22 -8.89 -6.09 9.52
C ARG A 22 -7.60 -6.02 10.31
N LEU A 23 -7.45 -6.86 11.33
CA LEU A 23 -6.25 -6.97 12.17
C LEU A 23 -5.16 -7.87 11.56
N ALA A 24 -5.38 -8.42 10.37
CA ALA A 24 -4.51 -9.42 9.74
C ALA A 24 -4.26 -10.67 10.62
N ASP A 25 -5.14 -10.96 11.58
CA ASP A 25 -5.05 -12.12 12.47
C ASP A 25 -5.69 -13.34 11.78
N TRP A 26 -4.92 -13.96 10.89
CA TRP A 26 -5.37 -15.12 10.12
C TRP A 26 -5.61 -16.35 11.00
N GLN A 27 -4.89 -16.49 12.12
CA GLN A 27 -5.04 -17.62 13.04
C GLN A 27 -6.39 -17.57 13.73
N ARG A 28 -6.76 -16.40 14.26
CA ARG A 28 -8.07 -16.19 14.89
C ARG A 28 -9.20 -16.27 13.88
N ALA A 29 -9.03 -15.71 12.69
CA ALA A 29 -10.01 -15.85 11.61
C ALA A 29 -10.27 -17.33 11.27
N TRP A 30 -9.20 -18.14 11.20
CA TRP A 30 -9.29 -19.58 10.92
C TRP A 30 -9.94 -20.38 12.04
N ALA A 31 -9.59 -20.06 13.30
CA ALA A 31 -10.19 -20.70 14.48
C ALA A 31 -11.70 -20.44 14.53
N LEU A 32 -12.11 -19.18 14.34
CA LEU A 32 -13.53 -18.78 14.31
C LEU A 32 -14.30 -19.48 13.18
N LEU A 33 -13.71 -19.62 11.99
CA LEU A 33 -14.33 -20.36 10.89
C LEU A 33 -14.45 -21.86 11.22
N SER A 34 -13.44 -22.44 11.86
CA SER A 34 -13.45 -23.85 12.24
C SER A 34 -14.51 -24.14 13.30
N ASP A 35 -14.65 -23.25 14.28
CA ASP A 35 -15.66 -23.35 15.33
C ASP A 35 -17.08 -23.16 14.77
N ALA A 36 -17.28 -22.19 13.87
CA ALA A 36 -18.56 -22.01 13.18
C ALA A 36 -19.00 -23.26 12.40
N ARG A 37 -18.04 -24.01 11.82
CA ARG A 37 -18.31 -25.26 11.09
C ARG A 37 -18.55 -26.46 12.01
N ARG A 38 -17.94 -26.50 13.20
CA ARG A 38 -18.18 -27.56 14.21
C ARG A 38 -19.60 -27.51 14.78
N GLY A 39 -20.23 -26.33 14.79
CA GLY A 39 -21.64 -26.15 15.15
C GLY A 39 -22.66 -26.70 14.14
N GLY A 40 -22.23 -27.44 13.11
CA GLY A 40 -23.11 -28.10 12.14
C GLY A 40 -23.59 -27.23 10.97
N GLY A 41 -23.25 -25.93 10.96
CA GLY A 41 -23.63 -25.00 9.90
C GLY A 41 -22.64 -24.97 8.71
N ALA A 42 -23.16 -24.91 7.48
CA ALA A 42 -22.37 -24.56 6.32
C ALA A 42 -21.86 -23.11 6.45
N ALA A 43 -20.54 -22.92 6.45
CA ALA A 43 -19.97 -21.58 6.58
C ALA A 43 -20.31 -20.73 5.34
N PRO A 44 -20.86 -19.51 5.53
CA PRO A 44 -21.25 -18.66 4.41
C PRO A 44 -20.02 -18.18 3.63
N VAL A 45 -20.20 -17.84 2.34
CA VAL A 45 -19.16 -17.28 1.44
C VAL A 45 -18.40 -16.12 2.10
N ARG A 46 -19.11 -15.26 2.84
CA ARG A 46 -18.52 -14.11 3.54
C ARG A 46 -17.51 -14.52 4.62
N ALA A 47 -17.77 -15.60 5.35
CA ALA A 47 -16.85 -16.11 6.37
C ALA A 47 -15.57 -16.65 5.73
N TRP A 48 -15.68 -17.41 4.64
CA TRP A 48 -14.53 -17.85 3.85
C TRP A 48 -13.71 -16.70 3.31
N ASN A 49 -14.36 -15.73 2.65
CA ASN A 49 -13.69 -14.53 2.14
C ASN A 49 -13.02 -13.73 3.25
N GLY A 50 -13.59 -13.69 4.45
CA GLY A 50 -12.98 -13.05 5.61
C GLY A 50 -11.66 -13.73 6.02
N VAL A 51 -11.63 -15.06 6.10
CA VAL A 51 -10.39 -15.80 6.40
C VAL A 51 -9.33 -15.61 5.30
N ILE A 52 -9.73 -15.68 4.03
CA ILE A 52 -8.82 -15.48 2.90
C ILE A 52 -8.27 -14.03 2.92
N CYS A 53 -9.12 -13.04 3.19
CA CYS A 53 -8.70 -11.64 3.39
C CYS A 53 -7.72 -11.49 4.55
N ALA A 54 -7.95 -12.17 5.68
CA ALA A 54 -7.04 -12.15 6.82
C ALA A 54 -5.66 -12.72 6.44
N CYS A 55 -5.64 -13.86 5.76
CA CYS A 55 -4.42 -14.49 5.26
C CYS A 55 -3.67 -13.59 4.26
N SER A 56 -4.41 -12.96 3.35
CA SER A 56 -3.90 -12.03 2.34
C SER A 56 -3.18 -10.85 2.97
N ARG A 57 -3.82 -10.19 3.95
CA ARG A 57 -3.21 -9.06 4.69
C ARG A 57 -2.02 -9.48 5.56
N ALA A 58 -2.01 -10.72 6.04
CA ALA A 58 -0.88 -11.29 6.75
C ALA A 58 0.27 -11.76 5.84
N GLY A 59 0.15 -11.62 4.51
CA GLY A 59 1.15 -12.10 3.55
C GLY A 59 1.26 -13.64 3.49
N ARG A 60 0.23 -14.36 3.95
CA ARG A 60 0.22 -15.83 4.01
C ARG A 60 -0.51 -16.41 2.80
N LEU A 61 0.15 -16.40 1.64
CA LEU A 61 -0.40 -16.96 0.40
C LEU A 61 -0.79 -18.44 0.54
N ASP A 62 0.05 -19.27 1.18
CA ASP A 62 -0.25 -20.70 1.36
C ASP A 62 -1.54 -20.94 2.14
N ARG A 63 -1.78 -20.13 3.19
CA ARG A 63 -3.01 -20.21 4.00
C ARG A 63 -4.21 -19.68 3.22
N ALA A 64 -4.05 -18.62 2.44
CA ALA A 64 -5.11 -18.10 1.58
C ALA A 64 -5.52 -19.17 0.53
N ARG A 65 -4.55 -19.87 -0.07
CA ARG A 65 -4.76 -21.00 -0.98
C ARG A 65 -5.47 -22.16 -0.30
N GLU A 66 -5.02 -22.54 0.88
CA GLU A 66 -5.63 -23.61 1.68
C GLU A 66 -7.10 -23.29 1.99
N ALA A 67 -7.41 -22.06 2.40
CA ALA A 67 -8.78 -21.63 2.66
C ALA A 67 -9.64 -21.65 1.39
N ALA A 68 -9.12 -21.17 0.24
CA ALA A 68 -9.84 -21.22 -1.02
C ALA A 68 -10.09 -22.66 -1.52
N ALA A 69 -9.14 -23.58 -1.32
CA ALA A 69 -9.31 -24.99 -1.64
C ALA A 69 -10.40 -25.64 -0.77
N ARG A 70 -10.38 -25.37 0.55
CA ARG A 70 -11.42 -25.86 1.47
C ARG A 70 -12.79 -25.25 1.21
N MET A 71 -12.85 -24.00 0.77
CA MET A 71 -14.09 -23.34 0.33
C MET A 71 -14.71 -24.09 -0.85
N ARG A 72 -13.91 -24.38 -1.89
CA ARG A 72 -14.35 -25.17 -3.06
C ARG A 72 -14.77 -26.59 -2.67
N ALA A 73 -13.98 -27.28 -1.83
CA ALA A 73 -14.29 -28.63 -1.37
C ALA A 73 -15.58 -28.69 -0.52
N ALA A 74 -15.97 -27.58 0.11
CA ALA A 74 -17.23 -27.45 0.83
C ALA A 74 -18.42 -27.09 -0.10
N GLY A 75 -18.23 -27.12 -1.43
CA GLY A 75 -19.27 -26.76 -2.40
C GLY A 75 -19.54 -25.26 -2.49
N VAL A 76 -18.70 -24.41 -1.88
CA VAL A 76 -18.86 -22.96 -1.88
C VAL A 76 -18.06 -22.36 -3.04
N ALA A 77 -18.75 -21.77 -4.01
CA ALA A 77 -18.11 -21.21 -5.20
C ALA A 77 -17.30 -19.93 -4.88
N PRO A 78 -16.04 -19.81 -5.34
CA PRO A 78 -15.27 -18.58 -5.25
C PRO A 78 -15.98 -17.39 -5.92
N THR A 79 -15.77 -16.21 -5.36
CA THR A 79 -16.34 -14.94 -5.83
C THR A 79 -15.23 -13.99 -6.25
N ALA A 80 -15.56 -12.84 -6.86
CA ALA A 80 -14.58 -11.80 -7.17
C ALA A 80 -13.76 -11.38 -5.94
N ALA A 81 -14.41 -11.26 -4.77
CA ALA A 81 -13.72 -10.97 -3.50
C ALA A 81 -12.73 -12.08 -3.09
N THR A 82 -13.03 -13.34 -3.40
CA THR A 82 -12.13 -14.48 -3.16
C THR A 82 -10.86 -14.35 -3.99
N TYR A 83 -11.00 -14.11 -5.30
CA TYR A 83 -9.87 -13.94 -6.21
C TYR A 83 -9.06 -12.67 -5.90
N ASN A 84 -9.72 -11.55 -5.61
CA ASN A 84 -9.05 -10.32 -5.21
C ASN A 84 -8.19 -10.51 -3.95
N ALA A 85 -8.67 -11.29 -2.97
CA ALA A 85 -7.89 -11.60 -1.79
C ALA A 85 -6.71 -12.54 -2.09
N LEU A 86 -6.88 -13.54 -2.97
CA LEU A 86 -5.79 -14.42 -3.42
C LEU A 86 -4.70 -13.65 -4.18
N ILE A 87 -5.09 -12.81 -5.14
CA ILE A 87 -4.17 -11.92 -5.88
C ILE A 87 -3.49 -10.96 -4.89
N GLY A 88 -4.24 -10.39 -3.95
CA GLY A 88 -3.69 -9.51 -2.91
C GLY A 88 -2.70 -10.20 -1.97
N ALA A 89 -2.77 -11.54 -1.83
CA ALA A 89 -1.81 -12.32 -1.05
C ALA A 89 -0.48 -12.54 -1.78
N CYS A 90 -0.45 -12.30 -3.10
CA CYS A 90 0.72 -12.45 -3.97
C CYS A 90 1.65 -11.22 -3.96
N ARG A 91 1.76 -10.53 -2.83
CA ARG A 91 2.60 -9.31 -2.68
C ARG A 91 4.05 -9.59 -2.31
N ALA A 92 4.40 -10.86 -2.09
CA ALA A 92 5.79 -11.27 -1.88
C ALA A 92 6.53 -11.37 -3.22
N PRO A 93 7.86 -11.16 -3.25
CA PRO A 93 8.66 -11.37 -4.45
C PRO A 93 8.50 -12.77 -5.05
N GLY A 94 8.52 -12.87 -6.37
CA GLY A 94 8.35 -14.08 -7.16
C GLY A 94 6.90 -14.54 -7.34
N GLN A 95 5.90 -13.75 -6.95
CA GLN A 95 4.49 -14.17 -6.95
C GLN A 95 3.64 -13.53 -8.06
N TYR A 96 4.21 -12.73 -8.95
CA TYR A 96 3.47 -12.12 -10.05
C TYR A 96 2.83 -13.16 -10.99
N ALA A 97 3.56 -14.24 -11.32
CA ALA A 97 3.03 -15.31 -12.16
C ALA A 97 1.79 -15.96 -11.54
N THR A 98 1.83 -16.25 -10.23
CA THR A 98 0.69 -16.72 -9.45
C THR A 98 -0.48 -15.73 -9.51
N ALA A 99 -0.22 -14.43 -9.30
CA ALA A 99 -1.25 -13.40 -9.31
C ALA A 99 -1.99 -13.35 -10.66
N ARG A 100 -1.24 -13.47 -11.76
CA ARG A 100 -1.76 -13.56 -13.14
C ARG A 100 -2.57 -14.82 -13.39
N GLU A 101 -2.18 -15.96 -12.82
CA GLU A 101 -2.96 -17.19 -12.91
C GLU A 101 -4.32 -17.04 -12.23
N TYR A 102 -4.37 -16.44 -11.03
CA TYR A 102 -5.65 -16.17 -10.38
C TYR A 102 -6.54 -15.18 -11.13
N GLU A 103 -5.96 -14.15 -11.75
CA GLU A 103 -6.72 -13.25 -12.63
C GLU A 103 -7.33 -14.01 -13.82
N ARG A 104 -6.57 -14.91 -14.45
CA ARG A 104 -7.06 -15.75 -15.56
C ARG A 104 -8.13 -16.73 -15.10
N GLU A 105 -7.97 -17.34 -13.92
CA GLU A 105 -9.00 -18.20 -13.32
C GLU A 105 -10.29 -17.43 -13.04
N MET A 106 -10.16 -16.21 -12.50
CA MET A 106 -11.28 -15.30 -12.27
C MET A 106 -12.03 -14.98 -13.58
N ALA A 107 -11.31 -14.67 -14.65
CA ALA A 107 -11.89 -14.43 -15.97
C ALA A 107 -12.59 -15.68 -16.55
N ARG A 108 -11.98 -16.87 -16.44
CA ARG A 108 -12.58 -18.15 -16.86
C ARG A 108 -13.85 -18.49 -16.07
N ALA A 109 -13.93 -18.04 -14.82
CA ALA A 109 -15.13 -18.17 -13.98
C ALA A 109 -16.22 -17.14 -14.32
N GLY A 110 -16.04 -16.31 -15.35
CA GLY A 110 -17.00 -15.27 -15.75
C GLY A 110 -17.06 -14.09 -14.78
N LEU A 111 -16.05 -13.94 -13.90
CA LEU A 111 -15.97 -12.85 -12.94
C LEU A 111 -15.09 -11.75 -13.53
N PRO A 112 -15.64 -10.58 -13.90
CA PRO A 112 -14.84 -9.50 -14.47
C PRO A 112 -13.93 -8.91 -13.39
N ALA A 113 -12.65 -8.73 -13.71
CA ALA A 113 -11.73 -8.00 -12.85
C ALA A 113 -12.30 -6.61 -12.51
N ASP A 114 -12.07 -6.13 -11.29
CA ASP A 114 -12.48 -4.81 -10.81
C ASP A 114 -11.26 -3.94 -10.46
N ASP A 115 -11.47 -2.75 -9.92
CA ASP A 115 -10.36 -1.85 -9.56
C ASP A 115 -9.47 -2.44 -8.45
N PHE A 116 -10.06 -3.27 -7.57
CA PHE A 116 -9.33 -4.00 -6.54
C PHE A 116 -8.46 -5.09 -7.16
N THR A 117 -8.93 -5.80 -8.18
CA THR A 117 -8.13 -6.78 -8.93
C THR A 117 -6.89 -6.13 -9.53
N LEU A 118 -7.07 -5.00 -10.22
CA LEU A 118 -5.96 -4.25 -10.85
C LEU A 118 -4.98 -3.73 -9.81
N SER A 119 -5.48 -3.11 -8.74
CA SER A 119 -4.64 -2.62 -7.64
C SER A 119 -3.83 -3.74 -6.97
N ALA A 120 -4.43 -4.92 -6.78
CA ALA A 120 -3.74 -6.08 -6.22
C ALA A 120 -2.70 -6.65 -7.19
N LEU A 121 -3.02 -6.74 -8.49
CA LEU A 121 -2.11 -7.19 -9.54
C LEU A 121 -0.89 -6.27 -9.65
N PHE A 122 -1.08 -4.95 -9.65
CA PHE A 122 0.02 -3.98 -9.66
C PHE A 122 0.86 -4.07 -8.38
N GLY A 123 0.24 -4.35 -7.24
CA GLY A 123 0.98 -4.66 -6.00
C GLY A 123 1.92 -5.85 -6.14
N ALA A 124 1.49 -6.92 -6.83
CA ALA A 124 2.35 -8.06 -7.15
C ALA A 124 3.43 -7.69 -8.19
N CYS A 125 3.09 -6.91 -9.23
CA CYS A 125 4.08 -6.40 -10.19
C CYS A 125 5.17 -5.59 -9.50
N ALA A 126 4.81 -4.74 -8.53
CA ALA A 126 5.76 -3.89 -7.81
C ALA A 126 6.76 -4.71 -6.98
N ALA A 127 6.33 -5.84 -6.41
CA ALA A 127 7.20 -6.75 -5.66
C ALA A 127 8.21 -7.48 -6.57
N ASP A 128 7.82 -7.77 -7.80
CA ASP A 128 8.64 -8.51 -8.78
C ASP A 128 9.37 -7.60 -9.78
N GLY A 129 9.24 -6.27 -9.64
CA GLY A 129 9.81 -5.30 -10.57
C GLY A 129 9.21 -5.32 -11.98
N GLN A 130 8.05 -5.95 -12.17
CA GLN A 130 7.39 -6.16 -13.47
C GLN A 130 6.53 -4.95 -13.88
N TRP A 131 7.16 -3.79 -14.05
CA TRP A 131 6.46 -2.53 -14.31
C TRP A 131 5.87 -2.45 -15.72
N GLU A 132 6.50 -3.08 -16.72
CA GLU A 132 5.98 -3.18 -18.09
C GLU A 132 4.64 -3.92 -18.10
N ALA A 133 4.60 -5.03 -17.37
CA ALA A 133 3.42 -5.86 -17.28
C ALA A 133 2.26 -5.16 -16.55
N ALA A 134 2.57 -4.24 -15.61
CA ALA A 134 1.58 -3.38 -14.99
C ALA A 134 0.99 -2.35 -15.98
N LEU A 135 1.83 -1.75 -16.84
CA LEU A 135 1.37 -0.84 -17.89
C LEU A 135 0.48 -1.56 -18.90
N ASP A 136 0.87 -2.76 -19.32
CA ASP A 136 0.08 -3.56 -20.27
C ASP A 136 -1.27 -3.98 -19.70
N ALA A 137 -1.31 -4.37 -18.42
CA ALA A 137 -2.56 -4.67 -17.73
C ALA A 137 -3.47 -3.43 -17.60
N MET A 138 -2.91 -2.24 -17.35
CA MET A 138 -3.68 -0.99 -17.35
C MET A 138 -4.25 -0.68 -18.75
N ARG A 139 -3.45 -0.83 -19.81
CA ARG A 139 -3.89 -0.63 -21.20
C ARG A 139 -4.99 -1.61 -21.59
N ALA A 140 -4.83 -2.89 -21.26
CA ALA A 140 -5.83 -3.93 -21.52
C ALA A 140 -7.15 -3.65 -20.78
N ALA A 141 -7.07 -3.20 -19.51
CA ALA A 141 -8.26 -2.78 -18.77
C ALA A 141 -9.00 -1.62 -19.45
N ARG A 142 -8.27 -0.60 -19.93
CA ARG A 142 -8.88 0.52 -20.68
C ARG A 142 -9.48 0.06 -22.03
N ALA A 143 -8.79 -0.82 -22.75
CA ALA A 143 -9.25 -1.34 -24.03
C ALA A 143 -10.55 -2.16 -23.94
N THR A 144 -10.81 -2.77 -22.78
CA THR A 144 -12.08 -3.47 -22.50
C THR A 144 -13.20 -2.52 -22.02
N GLY A 145 -13.00 -1.21 -22.15
CA GLY A 145 -13.99 -0.18 -21.79
C GLY A 145 -14.04 0.12 -20.28
N ARG A 146 -13.18 -0.48 -19.47
CA ARG A 146 -13.14 -0.21 -18.03
C ARG A 146 -12.48 1.14 -17.78
N ARG A 147 -12.94 1.82 -16.72
CA ARG A 147 -12.35 3.06 -16.22
C ARG A 147 -11.71 2.80 -14.86
N PRO A 148 -10.41 2.48 -14.81
CA PRO A 148 -9.71 2.26 -13.55
C PRO A 148 -9.80 3.49 -12.65
N GLY A 149 -10.02 3.28 -11.36
CA GLY A 149 -10.15 4.31 -10.34
C GLY A 149 -8.81 4.86 -9.88
N VAL A 150 -8.86 5.77 -8.90
CA VAL A 150 -7.65 6.41 -8.33
C VAL A 150 -6.75 5.36 -7.70
N GLN A 151 -7.33 4.31 -7.09
CA GLN A 151 -6.57 3.29 -6.40
C GLN A 151 -5.71 2.44 -7.36
N ALA A 152 -6.25 2.04 -8.52
CA ALA A 152 -5.46 1.34 -9.54
C ALA A 152 -4.37 2.24 -10.14
N HIS A 153 -4.66 3.52 -10.41
CA HIS A 153 -3.65 4.46 -10.90
C HIS A 153 -2.52 4.68 -9.88
N ASN A 154 -2.85 4.87 -8.61
CA ASN A 154 -1.86 5.02 -7.55
C ASN A 154 -1.01 3.76 -7.37
N ALA A 155 -1.61 2.57 -7.49
CA ALA A 155 -0.86 1.32 -7.46
C ALA A 155 0.08 1.15 -8.66
N LEU A 156 -0.35 1.56 -9.86
CA LEU A 156 0.50 1.61 -11.05
C LEU A 156 1.66 2.60 -10.86
N LEU A 157 1.39 3.83 -10.40
CA LEU A 157 2.41 4.84 -10.14
C LEU A 157 3.46 4.35 -9.13
N ARG A 158 3.04 3.66 -8.06
CA ARG A 158 3.96 3.04 -7.10
C ARG A 158 4.82 1.93 -7.73
N THR A 159 4.25 1.15 -8.64
CA THR A 159 4.97 0.12 -9.40
C THR A 159 6.05 0.76 -10.29
N LEU A 160 5.69 1.82 -11.02
CA LEU A 160 6.61 2.59 -11.85
C LEU A 160 7.72 3.26 -11.04
N ALA A 161 7.36 3.81 -9.87
CA ALA A 161 8.34 4.33 -8.93
C ALA A 161 9.32 3.25 -8.45
N GLY A 162 8.83 2.03 -8.19
CA GLY A 162 9.65 0.85 -7.86
C GLY A 162 10.69 0.54 -8.93
N GLY A 163 10.31 0.60 -10.20
CA GLY A 163 11.19 0.38 -11.35
C GLY A 163 12.00 1.61 -11.81
N ALA A 164 12.00 2.70 -11.05
CA ALA A 164 12.61 3.99 -11.42
C ALA A 164 12.14 4.56 -12.79
N GLN A 165 10.92 4.22 -13.21
CA GLN A 165 10.35 4.60 -14.51
C GLN A 165 9.63 5.95 -14.44
N TRP A 166 10.38 7.01 -14.15
CA TRP A 166 9.83 8.35 -13.94
C TRP A 166 9.08 8.92 -15.17
N ARG A 167 9.55 8.62 -16.40
CA ARG A 167 8.88 9.07 -17.64
C ARG A 167 7.46 8.51 -17.76
N HIS A 168 7.33 7.21 -17.52
CA HIS A 168 6.03 6.54 -17.53
C HIS A 168 5.15 7.02 -16.38
N ALA A 169 5.72 7.23 -15.18
CA ALA A 169 4.98 7.77 -14.04
C ALA A 169 4.42 9.17 -14.33
N ARG A 170 5.23 10.03 -14.97
CA ARG A 170 4.83 11.37 -15.39
C ARG A 170 3.68 11.32 -16.41
N ALA A 171 3.81 10.51 -17.46
CA ALA A 171 2.77 10.34 -18.46
C ALA A 171 1.45 9.83 -17.87
N VAL A 172 1.50 8.91 -16.89
CA VAL A 172 0.29 8.44 -16.19
C VAL A 172 -0.37 9.57 -15.40
N LEU A 173 0.39 10.38 -14.66
CA LEU A 173 -0.16 11.50 -13.89
C LEU A 173 -0.73 12.60 -14.80
N GLU A 174 -0.05 12.91 -15.90
CA GLU A 174 -0.50 13.86 -16.91
C GLU A 174 -1.80 13.40 -17.57
N GLY A 175 -1.91 12.11 -17.92
CA GLY A 175 -3.16 11.53 -18.43
C GLY A 175 -4.30 11.61 -17.41
N MET A 176 -4.03 11.37 -16.12
CA MET A 176 -5.02 11.59 -15.06
C MET A 176 -5.44 13.05 -14.93
N ALA A 177 -4.51 14.00 -15.06
CA ALA A 177 -4.80 15.43 -15.02
C ALA A 177 -5.52 15.94 -16.28
N GLY A 178 -5.26 15.33 -17.45
CA GLY A 178 -5.87 15.65 -18.74
C GLY A 178 -7.27 15.08 -18.95
N GLY A 179 -7.86 14.44 -17.93
CA GLY A 179 -9.23 13.92 -17.99
C GLY A 179 -9.35 12.50 -18.54
N GLU A 180 -8.25 11.81 -18.84
CA GLU A 180 -8.27 10.39 -19.24
C GLU A 180 -8.48 9.44 -18.06
N GLY A 181 -8.57 9.98 -16.85
CA GLY A 181 -8.68 9.23 -15.61
C GLY A 181 -9.27 10.04 -14.48
N PRO A 182 -9.28 9.46 -13.26
CA PRO A 182 -9.75 10.18 -12.10
C PRO A 182 -8.74 11.25 -11.67
N ALA A 183 -9.23 12.27 -10.96
CA ALA A 183 -8.39 13.37 -10.49
C ALA A 183 -7.22 12.83 -9.62
N PRO A 184 -5.97 13.25 -9.89
CA PRO A 184 -4.83 12.90 -9.05
C PRO A 184 -5.01 13.38 -7.60
N ASP A 185 -4.66 12.50 -6.65
CA ASP A 185 -4.66 12.81 -5.22
C ASP A 185 -3.24 12.97 -4.68
N ALA A 186 -3.12 13.25 -3.37
CA ALA A 186 -1.81 13.41 -2.72
C ALA A 186 -0.92 12.16 -2.87
N ALA A 187 -1.50 10.96 -2.92
CA ALA A 187 -0.76 9.72 -3.10
C ALA A 187 -0.28 9.53 -4.55
N SER A 188 -1.02 10.01 -5.55
CA SER A 188 -0.58 10.04 -6.96
C SER A 188 0.71 10.86 -7.10
N PHE A 189 0.72 12.08 -6.56
CA PHE A 189 1.90 12.95 -6.58
C PHE A 189 3.05 12.40 -5.73
N ALA A 190 2.77 11.81 -4.57
CA ALA A 190 3.79 11.17 -3.74
C ALA A 190 4.54 10.07 -4.51
N ALA A 191 3.79 9.23 -5.24
CA ALA A 191 4.37 8.17 -6.06
C ALA A 191 5.18 8.73 -7.25
N LEU A 192 4.73 9.81 -7.89
CA LEU A 192 5.51 10.49 -8.94
C LEU A 192 6.83 11.06 -8.38
N ILE A 193 6.78 11.78 -7.27
CA ILE A 193 7.97 12.38 -6.65
C ILE A 193 8.97 11.29 -6.24
N LEU A 194 8.49 10.15 -5.73
CA LEU A 194 9.34 8.99 -5.47
C LEU A 194 9.98 8.41 -6.74
N ALA A 195 9.24 8.35 -7.85
CA ALA A 195 9.79 7.91 -9.14
C ALA A 195 10.86 8.88 -9.65
N LEU A 196 10.62 10.18 -9.54
CA LEU A 196 11.54 11.25 -9.96
C LEU A 196 12.80 11.30 -9.10
N GLU A 197 12.68 11.10 -7.79
CA GLU A 197 13.82 10.96 -6.88
C GLU A 197 14.74 9.81 -7.33
N ARG A 198 14.18 8.63 -7.57
CA ARG A 198 14.94 7.46 -8.06
C ARG A 198 15.52 7.66 -9.46
N GLY A 199 14.91 8.54 -10.25
CA GLY A 199 15.42 8.96 -11.56
C GLY A 199 16.45 10.09 -11.52
N GLY A 200 16.78 10.63 -10.33
CA GLY A 200 17.66 11.79 -10.18
C GLY A 200 17.10 13.09 -10.78
N LYS A 201 15.78 13.17 -10.98
CA LYS A 201 15.10 14.30 -11.62
C LYS A 201 14.58 15.29 -10.59
N TYR A 202 15.51 15.98 -9.93
CA TYR A 202 15.22 16.94 -8.87
C TYR A 202 14.25 18.05 -9.32
N GLU A 203 14.52 18.72 -10.45
CA GLU A 203 13.72 19.88 -10.90
C GLU A 203 12.27 19.49 -11.13
N GLU A 204 12.05 18.38 -11.83
CA GLU A 204 10.73 17.81 -12.08
C GLU A 204 10.03 17.38 -10.77
N ALA A 205 10.79 16.86 -9.78
CA ALA A 205 10.24 16.49 -8.47
C ALA A 205 9.75 17.73 -7.72
N TRP A 206 10.48 18.84 -7.82
CA TRP A 206 10.11 20.12 -7.22
C TRP A 206 8.88 20.74 -7.90
N GLU A 207 8.81 20.67 -9.23
CA GLU A 207 7.62 21.08 -9.99
C GLU A 207 6.38 20.28 -9.56
N ALA A 208 6.50 18.95 -9.46
CA ALA A 208 5.42 18.09 -9.00
C ALA A 208 4.97 18.43 -7.57
N TYR A 209 5.90 18.80 -6.69
CA TYR A 209 5.59 19.26 -5.33
C TYR A 209 4.82 20.58 -5.33
N ASN A 210 5.26 21.57 -6.12
CA ASN A 210 4.56 22.84 -6.26
C ASN A 210 3.15 22.65 -6.82
N GLN A 211 2.97 21.75 -7.80
CA GLN A 211 1.66 21.40 -8.34
C GLN A 211 0.75 20.76 -7.28
N LEU A 212 1.29 19.89 -6.43
CA LEU A 212 0.56 19.30 -5.31
C LEU A 212 0.09 20.39 -4.33
N GLN A 213 0.95 21.35 -3.97
CA GLN A 213 0.59 22.45 -3.08
C GLN A 213 -0.43 23.41 -3.71
N ALA A 214 -0.26 23.74 -5.00
CA ALA A 214 -1.18 24.61 -5.74
C ALA A 214 -2.61 24.03 -5.82
N ARG A 215 -2.75 22.70 -5.78
CA ARG A 215 -4.04 22.00 -5.71
C ARG A 215 -4.64 21.92 -4.30
N GLY A 216 -3.99 22.52 -3.29
CA GLY A 216 -4.42 22.46 -1.90
C GLY A 216 -4.27 21.08 -1.25
N LEU A 217 -3.52 20.17 -1.89
CA LEU A 217 -3.28 18.83 -1.36
C LEU A 217 -2.12 18.90 -0.35
N LYS A 218 -2.32 18.35 0.85
CA LYS A 218 -1.27 18.32 1.86
C LYS A 218 -0.19 17.29 1.49
N PRO A 219 1.10 17.67 1.40
CA PRO A 219 2.17 16.71 1.20
C PRO A 219 2.21 15.69 2.34
N THR A 220 2.42 14.42 2.02
CA THR A 220 2.66 13.39 3.04
C THR A 220 4.11 13.41 3.50
N SER A 221 4.39 12.81 4.66
CA SER A 221 5.77 12.64 5.14
C SER A 221 6.67 11.95 4.11
N ASP A 222 6.13 10.97 3.39
CA ASP A 222 6.85 10.23 2.36
C ASP A 222 7.22 11.12 1.17
N THR A 223 6.29 11.99 0.73
CA THR A 223 6.53 12.98 -0.32
C THR A 223 7.68 13.91 0.04
N LEU A 224 7.68 14.42 1.27
CA LEU A 224 8.70 15.35 1.76
C LEU A 224 10.06 14.68 1.88
N CYS A 225 10.10 13.45 2.39
CA CYS A 225 11.34 12.67 2.48
C CYS A 225 11.90 12.36 1.08
N ALA A 226 11.04 12.00 0.11
CA ALA A 226 11.44 11.77 -1.27
C ALA A 226 11.97 13.05 -1.93
N LEU A 227 11.33 14.20 -1.68
CA LEU A 227 11.79 15.48 -2.21
C LEU A 227 13.16 15.89 -1.63
N LEU A 228 13.37 15.70 -0.32
CA LEU A 228 14.67 15.96 0.31
C LEU A 228 15.78 15.08 -0.26
N ARG A 229 15.50 13.79 -0.51
CA ARG A 229 16.46 12.89 -1.18
C ARG A 229 16.74 13.31 -2.62
N ALA A 230 15.73 13.76 -3.34
CA ALA A 230 15.92 14.32 -4.67
C ALA A 230 16.80 15.59 -4.64
N CYS A 231 16.62 16.47 -3.65
CA CYS A 231 17.46 17.66 -3.46
C CYS A 231 18.93 17.30 -3.20
N GLU A 232 19.18 16.29 -2.36
CA GLU A 232 20.55 15.81 -2.10
C GLU A 232 21.21 15.29 -3.38
N ALA A 233 20.51 14.43 -4.11
CA ALA A 233 21.01 13.89 -5.39
C ALA A 233 21.27 14.99 -6.43
N GLY A 234 20.47 16.06 -6.41
CA GLY A 234 20.64 17.24 -7.26
C GLY A 234 21.62 18.30 -6.73
N GLN A 235 22.28 18.07 -5.59
CA GLN A 235 23.17 19.01 -4.89
C GLN A 235 22.52 20.37 -4.55
N GLN A 236 21.20 20.40 -4.39
CA GLN A 236 20.42 21.61 -4.08
C GLN A 236 20.19 21.76 -2.58
N TRP A 237 21.29 21.93 -1.83
CA TRP A 237 21.29 21.93 -0.36
C TRP A 237 20.54 23.13 0.25
N GLU A 238 20.58 24.31 -0.38
CA GLU A 238 19.86 25.50 0.08
C GLU A 238 18.34 25.25 0.16
N ARG A 239 17.77 24.72 -0.92
CA ARG A 239 16.33 24.41 -1.00
C ARG A 239 15.94 23.26 -0.08
N ALA A 240 16.85 22.29 0.16
CA ALA A 240 16.63 21.23 1.13
C ALA A 240 16.53 21.77 2.56
N ILE A 241 17.39 22.74 2.91
CA ILE A 241 17.39 23.41 4.21
C ILE A 241 16.13 24.25 4.38
N ASP A 242 15.73 25.01 3.37
CA ASP A 242 14.51 25.82 3.41
C ASP A 242 13.26 24.96 3.60
N LEU A 243 13.14 23.88 2.82
CA LEU A 243 12.04 22.92 2.97
C LEU A 243 12.05 22.32 4.38
N PHE A 244 13.21 21.93 4.90
CA PHE A 244 13.34 21.39 6.25
C PHE A 244 12.90 22.41 7.32
N ASN A 245 13.28 23.68 7.18
CA ASN A 245 12.88 24.74 8.09
C ASN A 245 11.38 25.01 8.03
N GLN A 246 10.77 24.97 6.84
CA GLN A 246 9.32 25.06 6.68
C GLN A 246 8.61 23.89 7.40
N LEU A 247 9.12 22.68 7.28
CA LEU A 247 8.58 21.51 7.99
C LEU A 247 8.72 21.64 9.51
N LYS A 248 9.84 22.18 9.99
CA LYS A 248 10.05 22.45 11.41
C LYS A 248 9.05 23.49 11.94
N ALA A 249 8.84 24.59 11.20
CA ALA A 249 7.90 25.63 11.58
C ALA A 249 6.45 25.11 11.63
N GLN A 250 6.05 24.28 10.65
CA GLN A 250 4.75 23.63 10.62
C GLN A 250 4.58 22.62 11.78
N ALA A 251 5.60 21.82 12.07
CA ALA A 251 5.60 20.84 13.16
C ALA A 251 5.67 21.47 14.57
N GLN A 252 6.17 22.71 14.68
CA GLN A 252 6.15 23.48 15.93
C GLN A 252 4.77 24.11 16.22
N ALA A 253 3.95 24.32 15.19
CA ALA A 253 2.58 24.80 15.32
C ALA A 253 1.55 23.68 15.61
N GLU A 254 1.85 22.43 15.23
CA GLU A 254 1.03 21.24 15.49
C GLU A 254 1.93 20.10 16.05
N LEU A 255 2.05 19.94 17.37
CA LEU A 255 2.75 18.79 17.97
C LEU A 255 1.87 17.51 17.88
N PRO A 256 2.44 16.29 17.70
CA PRO A 256 3.85 15.94 17.76
C PRO A 256 4.49 15.60 16.39
N PRO A 257 5.79 15.89 16.21
CA PRO A 257 6.55 15.47 15.04
C PRO A 257 6.66 13.95 15.07
N SER A 258 6.13 13.27 14.05
CA SER A 258 6.44 11.85 13.91
C SER A 258 7.96 11.71 13.82
N GLY A 259 8.55 11.05 14.81
CA GLY A 259 10.00 10.86 14.91
C GLY A 259 10.59 10.19 13.66
N MET A 260 9.75 9.61 12.81
CA MET A 260 10.10 8.95 11.56
C MET A 260 10.69 9.90 10.51
N ALA A 261 10.19 11.14 10.38
CA ALA A 261 10.74 12.11 9.43
C ALA A 261 12.14 12.60 9.85
N LEU A 262 12.29 13.00 11.12
CA LEU A 262 13.58 13.41 11.69
C LEU A 262 14.61 12.25 11.72
N ARG A 263 14.14 11.04 12.02
CA ARG A 263 14.95 9.83 12.00
C ARG A 263 15.38 9.45 10.58
N SER A 264 14.47 9.54 9.61
CA SER A 264 14.80 9.26 8.21
C SER A 264 15.88 10.21 7.73
N ILE A 265 15.78 11.50 8.06
CA ILE A 265 16.79 12.52 7.71
C ILE A 265 18.16 12.20 8.34
N LEU A 266 18.20 11.77 9.61
CA LEU A 266 19.45 11.37 10.28
C LEU A 266 20.13 10.15 9.62
N TYR A 267 19.33 9.21 9.09
CA TYR A 267 19.85 8.00 8.43
C TYR A 267 20.16 8.20 6.94
N SER A 268 19.43 9.08 6.25
CA SER A 268 19.56 9.25 4.80
C SER A 268 20.54 10.35 4.38
N MET A 269 20.99 11.22 5.30
CA MET A 269 21.79 12.41 4.95
C MET A 269 23.02 12.62 5.87
N PRO A 270 24.03 11.73 5.87
CA PRO A 270 25.20 11.86 6.75
C PRO A 270 26.01 13.14 6.50
N LEU A 271 26.00 13.66 5.27
CA LEU A 271 26.77 14.83 4.86
C LEU A 271 26.15 16.15 5.35
N LEU A 272 24.82 16.22 5.45
CA LEU A 272 24.13 17.40 6.00
C LEU A 272 24.27 17.53 7.52
N MET A 273 24.66 16.47 8.24
CA MET A 273 24.93 16.52 9.69
C MET A 273 25.99 17.56 10.07
N HIS A 274 26.98 17.80 9.19
CA HIS A 274 28.05 18.77 9.43
C HIS A 274 27.63 20.22 9.13
N ALA A 275 26.60 20.41 8.31
CA ALA A 275 26.05 21.72 7.97
C ALA A 275 24.86 22.12 8.86
N LEU A 276 24.32 21.19 9.65
CA LEU A 276 23.17 21.44 10.53
C LEU A 276 23.58 22.11 11.84
N PRO A 277 22.76 23.05 12.38
CA PRO A 277 22.96 23.60 13.71
C PRO A 277 22.98 22.50 14.80
N PRO A 278 23.82 22.60 15.84
CA PRO A 278 23.96 21.57 16.88
C PRO A 278 22.65 21.18 17.57
N SER A 279 21.73 22.15 17.74
CA SER A 279 20.41 21.94 18.35
C SER A 279 19.51 21.00 17.53
N LEU A 280 19.66 21.00 16.20
CA LEU A 280 18.88 20.16 15.29
C LEU A 280 19.42 18.74 15.23
N VAL A 281 20.75 18.57 15.23
CA VAL A 281 21.40 17.26 15.35
C VAL A 281 21.01 16.58 16.66
N ALA A 282 20.94 17.34 17.77
CA ALA A 282 20.48 16.83 19.06
C ALA A 282 19.01 16.39 19.01
N THR A 283 18.12 17.18 18.41
CA THR A 283 16.68 16.85 18.29
C THR A 283 16.45 15.61 17.43
N ALA A 284 17.17 15.48 16.31
CA ALA A 284 17.07 14.32 15.43
C ALA A 284 17.60 13.04 16.11
N ARG A 285 18.74 13.12 16.83
CA ARG A 285 19.26 12.01 17.64
C ARG A 285 18.28 11.60 18.74
N ALA A 286 17.68 12.56 19.44
CA ALA A 286 16.68 12.29 20.48
C ALA A 286 15.43 11.58 19.91
N ALA A 287 14.98 11.95 18.71
CA ALA A 287 13.88 11.27 18.03
C ALA A 287 14.22 9.81 17.66
N VAL A 288 15.46 9.53 17.24
CA VAL A 288 15.94 8.15 16.98
C VAL A 288 15.98 7.32 18.25
N GLU A 289 16.47 7.91 19.33
CA GLU A 289 16.59 7.23 20.61
C GLU A 289 15.22 6.92 21.23
N SER A 290 14.30 7.88 21.16
CA SER A 290 12.90 7.69 21.53
C SER A 290 12.24 6.57 20.73
N GLY A 291 12.48 6.54 19.40
CA GLY A 291 11.97 5.49 18.51
C GLY A 291 12.58 4.09 18.73
N ARG A 292 13.82 3.99 19.22
CA ARG A 292 14.42 2.71 19.64
C ARG A 292 13.84 2.23 20.97
N LYS A 293 13.65 3.15 21.93
CA LYS A 293 13.04 2.84 23.24
C LYS A 293 11.60 2.36 23.10
N THR A 294 10.80 2.97 22.21
CA THR A 294 9.43 2.50 21.94
C THR A 294 9.39 1.12 21.28
N ARG A 295 10.36 0.79 20.41
CA ARG A 295 10.42 -0.54 19.78
C ARG A 295 10.85 -1.63 20.76
N ALA A 296 11.78 -1.35 21.67
CA ALA A 296 12.21 -2.27 22.72
C ALA A 296 11.15 -2.53 23.82
N LEU A 297 10.07 -1.75 23.86
CA LEU A 297 8.92 -1.97 24.75
C LEU A 297 7.79 -2.77 24.08
N LEU A 298 7.89 -3.00 22.77
CA LEU A 298 6.89 -3.71 21.95
C LEU A 298 7.37 -5.10 21.50
N ASP A 299 8.65 -5.42 21.72
CA ASP A 299 9.24 -6.76 21.58
C ASP A 299 9.32 -7.45 22.96
#